data_AF-A0A9P7RKT5-F1
#
_entry.id   AF-A0A9P7RKT5-F1
#
_cell.length_a   1.000
_cell.length_b   1.000
_cell.length_c   1.000
_cell.angle_alpha   90.00
_cell.angle_beta   90.00
_cell.angle_gamma   90.00
#
_symmetry.space_group_name_H-M   'P 1'
#
loop_
_entity.id
_entity.type
_entity.pdbx_description
1 polymer ?
#
loop_
_entity_poly.entity_id
_entity_poly.type
_entity_poly.pdbx_seq_one_letter_code
_entity_poly.pdbx_strand_id
1 'polypeptide(L)' 'KEKEFFARIKKNRVDPSVSSVGNPVPDFYGEKISSVKGYRQWLKDQRAFNKKRVSFV' A
#
# COMPACT_ATOMS: atom_id res chain seq x y z
N LYS A 1 18.31 -3.04 9.51
CA LYS A 1 17.39 -1.88 9.40
C LYS A 1 16.58 -1.91 8.09
N GLU A 2 17.21 -1.90 6.92
CA GLU A 2 16.47 -1.87 5.64
C GLU A 2 15.73 -3.19 5.30
N LYS A 3 16.34 -4.35 5.56
CA LYS A 3 15.69 -5.66 5.36
C LYS A 3 14.34 -5.78 6.08
N GLU A 4 14.26 -5.24 7.29
CA GLU A 4 13.05 -5.25 8.10
C GLU A 4 11.99 -4.30 7.55
N PHE A 5 12.41 -3.14 7.04
CA PHE A 5 11.53 -2.20 6.35
C PHE A 5 10.93 -2.84 5.10
N PHE A 6 11.75 -3.43 4.22
CA PHE A 6 11.27 -4.12 3.02
C PHE A 6 10.37 -5.32 3.35
N ALA A 7 10.66 -6.07 4.41
CA ALA A 7 9.79 -7.16 4.87
C ALA A 7 8.40 -6.63 5.29
N ARG A 8 8.36 -5.48 5.98
CA ARG A 8 7.12 -4.82 6.38
C ARG A 8 6.35 -4.24 5.20
N ILE A 9 7.02 -3.71 4.17
CA ILE A 9 6.40 -3.28 2.91
C ILE A 9 5.80 -4.47 2.20
N LYS A 10 6.58 -5.54 1.98
CA LYS A 10 6.12 -6.76 1.30
C LYS A 10 4.89 -7.39 1.98
N LYS A 11 4.82 -7.33 3.31
CA LYS A 11 3.68 -7.85 4.09
C LYS A 11 2.39 -7.03 3.94
N ASN A 12 2.49 -5.71 3.76
CA ASN A 12 1.35 -4.80 3.81
C ASN A 12 0.96 -4.20 2.46
N ARG A 13 1.81 -4.36 1.44
CA ARG A 13 1.52 -3.89 0.08
C ARG A 13 0.32 -4.66 -0.48
N VAL A 14 -0.54 -3.95 -1.19
CA VAL A 14 -1.65 -4.53 -1.92
C VAL A 14 -1.12 -5.19 -3.19
N ASP A 15 -1.80 -6.26 -3.61
CA ASP A 15 -1.54 -6.93 -4.88
C ASP A 15 -1.72 -5.94 -6.05
N PRO A 16 -0.70 -5.71 -6.88
CA PRO A 16 -0.78 -4.72 -7.95
C PRO A 16 -1.57 -5.26 -9.15
N SER A 17 -1.78 -6.58 -9.25
CA SER A 17 -2.57 -7.19 -10.34
C SER A 17 -4.06 -6.83 -10.28
N VAL A 18 -4.54 -6.39 -9.12
CA VAL A 18 -5.93 -5.96 -8.91
C VAL A 18 -6.13 -4.45 -9.09
N SER A 19 -5.15 -3.75 -9.69
CA SER A 19 -5.28 -2.33 -10.02
C SER A 19 -6.40 -2.09 -11.03
N SER A 20 -7.20 -1.04 -10.84
CA SER A 20 -8.19 -0.61 -11.83
C SER A 20 -8.09 0.90 -12.06
N VAL A 21 -8.62 1.38 -13.18
CA VAL A 21 -8.58 2.81 -13.55
C VAL A 21 -9.23 3.71 -12.47
N GLY A 22 -10.24 3.20 -11.73
CA GLY A 22 -10.89 3.91 -10.62
C GLY A 22 -10.25 3.70 -9.24
N ASN A 23 -9.28 2.79 -9.13
CA ASN A 23 -8.54 2.49 -7.91
C ASN A 23 -7.08 2.17 -8.28
N PRO A 24 -6.27 3.20 -8.59
CA PRO A 24 -4.86 2.98 -8.91
C PRO A 24 -4.12 2.46 -7.68
N VAL A 25 -3.16 1.56 -7.91
CA VAL A 25 -2.36 0.98 -6.83
C VAL A 25 -1.54 2.08 -6.16
N PRO A 26 -1.61 2.25 -4.82
CA PRO A 26 -0.73 3.18 -4.13
C PRO A 26 0.70 2.66 -4.24
N ASP A 27 1.68 3.58 -4.24
CA ASP A 27 3.13 3.32 -4.35
C ASP A 27 3.53 1.90 -3.86
N PHE A 28 3.81 1.01 -4.83
CA PHE A 28 3.92 -0.43 -4.59
C PHE A 28 5.16 -0.82 -3.77
N TYR A 29 6.22 -0.02 -3.87
CA TYR A 29 7.48 -0.24 -3.16
C TYR A 29 7.67 0.69 -1.96
N GLY A 30 6.80 1.70 -1.80
CA GLY A 30 6.93 2.68 -0.73
C GLY A 30 8.14 3.61 -0.95
N GLU A 31 8.49 3.88 -2.20
CA GLU A 31 9.61 4.76 -2.61
C GLU A 31 9.45 6.18 -2.05
N LYS A 32 8.21 6.63 -1.82
CA LYS A 32 7.91 7.96 -1.27
C LYS A 32 7.95 8.02 0.25
N ILE A 33 8.28 6.91 0.94
CA ILE A 33 8.28 6.82 2.40
C ILE A 33 9.63 7.29 2.94
N SER A 34 9.73 8.59 3.22
CA SER A 34 10.91 9.20 3.86
C SER A 34 10.80 9.32 5.39
N SER A 35 9.64 8.97 5.97
CA SER A 35 9.37 9.13 7.40
C SER A 35 8.36 8.13 7.95
N VAL A 36 8.34 7.97 9.28
CA VAL A 36 7.34 7.13 9.99
C VAL A 36 5.91 7.64 9.74
N LYS A 37 5.73 8.97 9.64
CA LYS A 37 4.42 9.57 9.29
C LYS A 37 4.00 9.15 7.88
N GLY A 38 4.91 9.20 6.92
CA GLY A 38 4.70 8.70 5.55
C GLY A 38 4.33 7.21 5.53
N TYR A 39 5.03 6.39 6.32
CA TYR A 39 4.74 4.96 6.42
C TYR A 39 3.32 4.69 6.96
N ARG A 40 2.87 5.44 7.98
CA ARG A 40 1.52 5.31 8.52
C ARG A 40 0.45 5.74 7.51
N GLN A 41 0.71 6.80 6.73
CA GLN A 41 -0.20 7.23 5.67
C GLN A 41 -0.29 6.16 4.57
N TRP A 42 0.86 5.65 4.14
CA TRP A 42 0.93 4.56 3.16
C TRP A 42 0.11 3.34 3.60
N LEU A 43 0.21 2.91 4.86
CA LEU A 43 -0.62 1.82 5.41
C LEU A 43 -2.14 2.12 5.34
N LYS A 44 -2.56 3.37 5.51
CA LYS A 44 -3.97 3.77 5.33
C LYS A 44 -4.40 3.67 3.88
N ASP A 45 -3.53 4.09 2.95
CA ASP A 45 -3.82 4.05 1.52
C ASP A 45 -3.95 2.60 1.02
N GLN A 46 -3.07 1.70 1.48
CA GLN A 46 -3.19 0.25 1.22
C GLN A 46 -4.53 -0.31 1.73
N ARG A 47 -4.96 0.07 2.94
CA ARG A 47 -6.26 -0.36 3.51
C ARG A 47 -7.45 0.22 2.74
N ALA A 48 -7.38 1.49 2.33
CA ALA A 48 -8.43 2.15 1.57
C ALA A 48 -8.62 1.49 0.19
N PHE A 49 -7.53 1.13 -0.48
CA PHE A 49 -7.56 0.35 -1.72
C PHE A 49 -8.27 -0.99 -1.51
N ASN A 50 -7.90 -1.75 -0.46
CA ASN A 50 -8.55 -3.03 -0.15
C ASN A 50 -10.03 -2.87 0.21
N LYS A 51 -10.42 -1.80 0.90
CA LYS A 51 -11.82 -1.55 1.25
C LYS A 51 -12.68 -1.29 0.00
N LYS A 52 -12.16 -0.52 -0.97
CA LYS A 52 -12.83 -0.27 -2.24
C LYS A 52 -13.07 -1.57 -3.02
N ARG A 53 -12.18 -2.56 -2.93
CA ARG A 53 -12.40 -3.89 -3.53
C ARG A 53 -13.63 -4.60 -2.95
N VAL A 54 -13.86 -4.52 -1.64
CA VAL A 54 -14.93 -5.27 -0.96
C VAL A 54 -16.30 -4.61 -1.12
N SER A 55 -16.36 -3.28 -1.31
CA SER A 55 -17.62 -2.54 -1.35
C SER A 55 -18.40 -2.65 -2.68
N PHE A 56 -17.86 -3.35 -3.69
CA PHE A 56 -18.55 -3.60 -4.97
C PHE A 56 -19.03 -5.07 -5.12
N VAL A 57 -19.18 -5.81 -4.01
CA VAL A 57 -19.89 -7.09 -3.97
C VAL A 57 -21.35 -6.86 -3.62
#